data_AF-A0A0F9CL19-F1
#
_entry.id   AF-A0A0F9CL19-F1
#
_cell.length_a   1.000
_cell.length_b   1.000
_cell.length_c   1.000
_cell.angle_alpha   90.00
_cell.angle_beta   90.00
_cell.angle_gamma   90.00
#
_symmetry.space_group_name_H-M   'P 1'
#
loop_
_entity.id
_entity.type
_entity.pdbx_description
1 polymer ?
#
loop_
_entity_poly.entity_id
_entity_poly.type
_entity_poly.pdbx_seq_one_letter_code
_entity_poly.pdbx_strand_id
1 'polypeptide(L)'
;MATIQVEKRKRGIFGWIVASVFWSFNILMTVWITIGWAVLETTMQAEEDEITQAGVAIGGAIGTYMLLSLWFSGAVILGLMMFFTRGKKITITREL
;
A
#
# COMPACT_ATOMS: atom_id res chain seq x y z
N MET A 1 20.12 -15.54 40.85
CA MET A 1 19.36 -16.34 39.87
C MET A 1 19.21 -15.51 38.61
N ALA A 2 19.54 -16.05 37.43
CA ALA A 2 19.46 -15.30 36.18
C ALA A 2 18.05 -15.49 35.58
N THR A 3 17.39 -14.39 35.20
CA THR A 3 16.06 -14.40 34.59
C THR A 3 16.15 -14.01 33.12
N ILE A 4 15.47 -14.77 32.25
CA ILE A 4 15.43 -14.49 30.80
C ILE A 4 14.04 -13.93 30.46
N GLN A 5 14.03 -12.72 29.89
CA GLN A 5 12.80 -12.08 29.40
C GLN A 5 12.61 -12.41 27.92
N VAL A 6 11.55 -13.15 27.58
CA VAL A 6 11.20 -13.47 26.19
C VAL A 6 9.98 -12.63 25.78
N GLU A 7 10.19 -11.59 24.97
CA GLU A 7 9.11 -10.84 24.35
C GLU A 7 8.49 -11.67 23.22
N LYS A 8 7.23 -12.14 23.37
CA LYS A 8 6.46 -12.72 22.26
C LYS A 8 5.34 -11.76 21.85
N ARG A 9 5.40 -11.27 20.62
CA ARG A 9 4.32 -10.46 20.02
C ARG A 9 3.46 -11.34 19.12
N LYS A 10 2.34 -11.86 19.64
CA LYS A 10 1.35 -12.59 18.81
C LYS A 10 0.32 -11.62 18.25
N ARG A 11 0.21 -11.54 16.92
CA ARG A 11 -0.94 -10.91 16.24
C ARG A 11 -2.13 -11.88 16.32
N GLY A 12 -3.31 -11.37 16.66
CA GLY A 12 -4.56 -12.16 16.60
C GLY A 12 -5.06 -12.36 15.17
N ILE A 13 -6.07 -13.21 14.98
CA ILE A 13 -6.68 -13.52 13.67
C ILE A 13 -7.18 -12.25 12.98
N PHE A 14 -7.88 -11.37 13.70
CA PHE A 14 -8.36 -10.09 13.18
C PHE A 14 -7.23 -9.18 12.68
N GLY A 15 -6.11 -9.12 13.42
CA GLY A 15 -4.94 -8.35 12.99
C GLY A 15 -4.22 -8.95 11.78
N TRP A 16 -4.40 -10.24 11.50
CA TRP A 16 -3.89 -10.89 10.30
C TRP A 16 -4.77 -10.57 9.08
N ILE A 17 -6.10 -10.55 9.25
CA ILE A 17 -7.04 -10.14 8.20
C ILE A 17 -6.77 -8.70 7.76
N VAL A 18 -6.68 -7.76 8.71
CA VAL A 18 -6.40 -6.35 8.40
C VAL A 18 -5.03 -6.18 7.74
N ALA A 19 -4.02 -6.93 8.21
CA ALA A 19 -2.71 -6.93 7.57
C ALA A 19 -2.75 -7.45 6.13
N SER A 20 -3.51 -8.52 5.88
CA SER A 20 -3.69 -9.08 4.54
C SER A 20 -4.36 -8.07 3.60
N VAL A 21 -5.47 -7.44 4.03
CA VAL A 21 -6.17 -6.42 3.23
C VAL A 21 -5.26 -5.22 2.93
N PHE A 22 -4.49 -4.74 3.91
CA PHE A 22 -3.55 -3.65 3.71
C PHE A 22 -2.51 -3.98 2.62
N TRP A 23 -1.89 -5.16 2.69
CA TRP A 23 -0.89 -5.56 1.69
C TRP A 23 -1.50 -5.78 0.32
N SER A 24 -2.65 -6.46 0.24
CA SER A 24 -3.37 -6.68 -1.02
C SER A 24 -3.76 -5.37 -1.70
N PHE A 25 -4.25 -4.39 -0.94
CA PHE A 25 -4.57 -3.05 -1.45
C PHE A 25 -3.32 -2.37 -2.03
N ASN A 26 -2.21 -2.35 -1.29
CA ASN A 26 -0.98 -1.70 -1.77
C ASN A 26 -0.41 -2.37 -3.03
N ILE A 27 -0.45 -3.71 -3.09
CA ILE A 27 -0.02 -4.45 -4.29
C ILE A 27 -0.93 -4.11 -5.47
N LEU A 28 -2.25 -4.13 -5.27
CA LEU A 28 -3.21 -3.77 -6.30
C LEU A 28 -2.95 -2.37 -6.85
N MET A 29 -2.74 -1.38 -5.98
CA MET A 29 -2.48 0.00 -6.41
C MET A 29 -1.16 0.14 -7.18
N THR A 30 -0.13 -0.61 -6.77
CA THR A 30 1.15 -0.68 -7.50
C THR A 30 0.95 -1.25 -8.90
N VAL A 31 0.23 -2.36 -9.02
CA VAL A 31 -0.08 -2.97 -10.31
C VAL A 31 -0.91 -2.00 -11.17
N TRP A 32 -1.89 -1.33 -10.57
CA TRP A 32 -2.77 -0.42 -11.30
C TRP A 32 -2.01 0.76 -11.90
N ILE A 33 -1.12 1.41 -11.15
CA ILE A 33 -0.33 2.52 -11.68
C ILE A 33 0.64 2.07 -12.79
N THR A 34 1.26 0.88 -12.63
CA THR A 34 2.17 0.35 -13.65
C THR A 34 1.47 0.04 -14.97
N ILE A 35 0.26 -0.55 -14.91
CA ILE A 35 -0.54 -0.82 -16.10
C ILE A 35 -1.03 0.51 -16.70
N GLY A 36 -1.47 1.45 -15.86
CA GLY A 36 -1.94 2.76 -16.31
C GLY A 36 -0.85 3.52 -17.09
N TRP A 37 0.39 3.53 -16.58
CA TRP A 37 1.51 4.17 -17.28
C TRP A 37 1.90 3.46 -18.57
N ALA A 38 1.89 2.13 -18.59
CA ALA A 38 2.16 1.38 -19.83
C ALA A 38 1.13 1.71 -20.93
N VAL A 39 -0.16 1.80 -20.58
CA VAL A 39 -1.22 2.21 -21.51
C VAL A 39 -1.02 3.65 -21.98
N LEU A 40 -0.71 4.57 -21.06
CA LEU A 40 -0.42 5.97 -21.38
C LEU A 40 0.73 6.11 -22.38
N GLU A 41 1.84 5.40 -22.15
CA GLU A 41 3.00 5.41 -23.04
C GLU A 41 2.62 4.92 -24.44
N THR A 42 1.93 3.77 -24.55
CA THR A 42 1.52 3.24 -25.85
C THR A 42 0.56 4.17 -26.60
N THR A 43 -0.32 4.88 -25.86
CA THR A 43 -1.26 5.84 -26.44
C THR A 43 -0.52 7.08 -26.96
N MET A 44 0.47 7.58 -26.22
CA MET A 44 1.28 8.71 -26.65
C MET A 44 2.14 8.39 -27.87
N GLN A 45 2.70 7.19 -27.94
CA GLN A 45 3.54 6.75 -29.07
C GLN A 45 2.75 6.48 -30.35
N ALA A 46 1.46 6.12 -30.23
CA ALA A 46 0.59 5.85 -31.38
C ALA A 46 0.05 7.12 -32.06
N GLU A 47 0.11 8.26 -31.37
CA GLU A 47 -0.52 9.50 -31.84
C GLU A 47 0.49 10.38 -32.57
N GLU A 48 0.18 10.80 -33.80
CA GLU A 48 1.08 11.66 -34.61
C GLU A 48 0.84 13.16 -34.38
N ASP A 49 -0.33 13.54 -33.85
CA ASP A 49 -0.69 14.93 -33.60
C ASP A 49 -0.16 15.43 -32.25
N GLU A 50 0.64 16.50 -32.28
CA GLU A 50 1.26 17.11 -31.10
C GLU A 50 0.22 17.63 -30.10
N ILE A 51 -0.91 18.16 -30.57
CA ILE A 51 -1.96 18.68 -29.69
C ILE A 51 -2.60 17.54 -28.90
N THR A 52 -2.90 16.43 -29.58
CA THR A 52 -3.48 15.24 -28.96
C THR A 52 -2.49 14.58 -28.00
N GLN A 53 -1.20 14.47 -28.35
CA GLN A 53 -0.16 13.98 -27.43
C GLN A 53 -0.07 14.83 -26.15
N ALA A 54 -0.09 16.16 -26.27
CA ALA A 54 -0.06 17.06 -25.12
C ALA A 54 -1.30 16.86 -24.24
N GLY A 55 -2.48 16.68 -24.85
CA GLY A 55 -3.72 16.36 -24.14
C GLY A 55 -3.64 15.04 -23.37
N VAL A 56 -3.10 13.99 -23.98
CA VAL A 56 -2.89 12.68 -23.33
C VAL A 56 -1.91 12.79 -22.17
N ALA A 57 -0.81 13.53 -22.33
CA ALA A 57 0.18 13.72 -21.27
C ALA A 57 -0.42 14.46 -20.05
N ILE A 58 -1.17 15.54 -20.29
CA ILE A 58 -1.83 16.30 -19.22
C ILE A 58 -2.90 15.45 -18.54
N GLY A 59 -3.75 14.78 -19.33
CA GLY A 59 -4.78 13.87 -18.82
C GLY A 59 -4.17 12.73 -17.99
N GLY A 60 -3.06 12.16 -18.44
CA GLY A 60 -2.30 11.14 -17.74
C GLY A 60 -1.70 11.63 -16.43
N ALA A 61 -1.15 12.84 -16.38
CA ALA A 61 -0.64 13.45 -15.17
C ALA A 61 -1.76 13.68 -14.13
N ILE A 62 -2.92 14.19 -14.57
CA ILE A 62 -4.09 14.39 -13.71
C ILE A 62 -4.60 13.05 -13.18
N GLY A 63 -4.77 12.05 -14.06
CA GLY A 63 -5.21 10.71 -13.67
C GLY A 63 -4.24 10.04 -12.69
N THR A 64 -2.94 10.17 -12.94
CA THR A 64 -1.88 9.68 -12.04
C THR A 64 -1.96 10.36 -10.67
N TYR A 65 -2.11 11.69 -10.64
CA TYR A 65 -2.22 12.44 -9.40
C TYR A 65 -3.46 12.03 -8.59
N MET A 66 -4.62 11.88 -9.24
CA MET A 66 -5.84 11.42 -8.59
C MET A 66 -5.67 10.01 -8.03
N LEU A 67 -5.06 9.10 -8.80
CA LEU A 67 -4.81 7.73 -8.37
C LEU A 67 -3.85 7.67 -7.17
N LEU A 68 -2.78 8.47 -7.19
CA LEU A 68 -1.83 8.57 -6.08
C LEU A 68 -2.48 9.16 -4.81
N SER A 69 -3.35 10.15 -4.95
CA SER A 69 -4.10 10.72 -3.82
C SER A 69 -5.04 9.67 -3.19
N LEU A 70 -5.73 8.89 -4.03
CA LEU A 70 -6.56 7.77 -3.58
C LEU A 70 -5.72 6.68 -2.91
N TRP A 71 -4.56 6.34 -3.50
CA TRP A 71 -3.65 5.35 -2.91
C TRP A 71 -3.16 5.81 -1.55
N PHE A 72 -2.64 7.04 -1.45
CA PHE A 72 -2.12 7.59 -0.21
C PHE A 72 -3.19 7.61 0.89
N SER A 73 -4.37 8.14 0.61
CA SER A 73 -5.48 8.17 1.58
C SER A 73 -5.91 6.76 2.01
N GLY A 74 -6.05 5.82 1.07
CA GLY A 74 -6.37 4.42 1.37
C GLY A 74 -5.29 3.72 2.21
N ALA A 75 -4.01 3.95 1.89
CA ALA A 75 -2.87 3.41 2.61
C ALA A 75 -2.78 3.97 4.03
N VAL A 76 -3.04 5.26 4.23
CA VAL A 76 -3.10 5.87 5.57
C VAL A 76 -4.22 5.24 6.40
N ILE A 77 -5.44 5.16 5.86
CA ILE A 77 -6.61 4.62 6.56
C ILE A 77 -6.40 3.15 6.93
N LEU A 78 -5.99 2.31 5.98
CA LEU A 78 -5.72 0.89 6.23
C LEU A 78 -4.48 0.68 7.10
N GLY A 79 -3.47 1.54 6.97
CA GLY A 79 -2.25 1.50 7.79
C GLY A 79 -2.53 1.81 9.27
N LEU A 80 -3.39 2.79 9.54
CA LEU A 80 -3.88 3.07 10.89
C LEU A 80 -4.67 1.89 11.46
N MET A 81 -5.57 1.29 10.68
CA MET A 81 -6.27 0.07 11.11
C MET A 81 -5.30 -1.08 11.39
N MET A 82 -4.27 -1.27 10.57
CA MET A 82 -3.24 -2.29 10.77
C MET A 82 -2.40 -2.03 12.03
N PHE A 83 -2.15 -0.76 12.36
CA PHE A 83 -1.44 -0.36 13.56
C PHE A 83 -2.26 -0.63 14.82
N PHE A 84 -3.53 -0.26 14.85
CA PHE A 84 -4.40 -0.47 16.01
C PHE A 84 -4.69 -1.95 16.27
N THR A 85 -4.67 -2.79 15.24
CA THR A 85 -4.85 -4.25 15.38
C THR A 85 -3.56 -5.00 15.72
N ARG A 86 -2.44 -4.29 15.93
CA ARG A 86 -1.14 -4.91 16.24
C ARG A 86 -1.13 -5.38 17.70
N GLY A 87 -1.13 -6.70 17.90
CA GLY A 87 -1.23 -7.36 19.21
C GLY A 87 -0.24 -6.84 20.27
N LYS A 88 -0.70 -6.84 21.53
CA LYS A 88 0.04 -6.39 22.72
C LYS A 88 1.35 -7.18 22.89
N LYS A 89 2.38 -6.51 23.41
CA LYS A 89 3.62 -7.17 23.85
C LYS A 89 3.31 -8.03 25.08
N ILE A 90 3.65 -9.31 25.02
CA ILE A 90 3.59 -10.20 26.18
C ILE A 90 5.05 -10.47 26.59
N THR A 91 5.40 -9.99 27.77
CA THR A 91 6.70 -10.25 28.40
C THR A 91 6.57 -11.52 29.23
N ILE A 92 7.29 -12.57 28.86
CA ILE A 92 7.32 -13.83 29.61
C ILE A 92 8.65 -13.89 30.36
N THR A 93 8.60 -13.73 31.69
CA THR A 93 9.76 -13.96 32.57
C THR A 93 9.89 -15.47 32.79
N ARG A 94 11.03 -16.07 32.43
CA ARG A 94 11.40 -17.43 32.84
C ARG A 94 12.55 -17.38 33.86
N GLU A 95 12.35 -18.06 34.99
CA GLU A 95 13.41 -18.40 35.95
C GLU A 95 14.18 -19.63 35.42
N LEU A 96 15.51 -19.62 35.56
CA LEU A 96 16.42 -20.71 35.17
C LEU A 96 16.56 -21.77 36.28
#